data_AF-A0A3D0NVE2-F1
#
_entry.id   AF-A0A3D0NVE2-F1
#
_cell.length_a   1.000
_cell.length_b   1.000
_cell.length_c   1.000
_cell.angle_alpha   90.00
_cell.angle_beta   90.00
_cell.angle_gamma   90.00
#
_symmetry.space_group_name_H-M   'P 1'
#
loop_
_entity.id
_entity.type
_entity.pdbx_description
1 polymer ?
#
loop_
_entity_poly.entity_id
_entity_poly.type
_entity_poly.pdbx_seq_one_letter_code
_entity_poly.pdbx_strand_id
1 'polypeptide(L)'
;MTSSRTEGRSKKMAERNHRLIDGKLTKYLLPSVMMTMAMQLGAIVDTMLVGNLLGTQAMSAIRLCMPVMTVEQVVGYGLGTGAAIAAGTLLGQRDKKGASSIFSSVFRLTLAFGVLFTIAAFFLTEPLAQMLSGGGDLAGMTRDYLFIWMLGGPVIGLGLYLMNFMGVESKPGLSSAYIIVSNVVNLILDYVFLAFTPLGITGAALSTMIGYLAGMVVYIRYFVSKDKVLTLKAPWSFAAVRQAAKVSIPTLVYMGMSFVEALGSNLIVNHLLGENGVAVYTVCTNVMMITLMVTGGIIGVIPSLAGVLYGEKDYYGLRAVCIKTLKITSVVTAVLLLAVLIFTEQISGMFGINQEPLLSLTVPAMRCFMFCLPFYVWNKFLTSYYQCINEAKQASLITFLEYGAIQLPAAFIGISIGLSMGGDGFNAMGLSFVISEALTALASAIFRKIKHPGKGVFILPKENSGECLDLTIAAASAEVPALVKQLYNFGMEQGVESTLVNRMTVAAEEMTENIIAHGGKSSEWIDICFTIEPDILRMRIRDNGIPFDPTAYKFDGDLFDIRGIEIVKRIASTISYVRAIDLNNTVIEVKRNNKEEDNGGNDNER
;
A
#
# COMPACT_ATOMS: atom_id res chain seq x y z
N MET A 1 -2.53 -49.89 42.84
CA MET A 1 -1.65 -48.72 43.07
C MET A 1 -0.21 -49.14 42.85
N THR A 2 0.33 -48.85 41.67
CA THR A 2 1.76 -48.89 41.27
C THR A 2 1.79 -48.40 39.81
N SER A 3 2.29 -47.19 39.56
CA SER A 3 3.65 -46.90 39.07
C SER A 3 3.79 -46.89 37.54
N SER A 4 3.89 -45.67 37.00
CA SER A 4 4.88 -45.20 36.02
C SER A 4 5.01 -45.82 34.61
N ARG A 5 5.11 -44.87 33.65
CA ARG A 5 5.91 -44.90 32.41
C ARG A 5 5.41 -45.76 31.24
N THR A 6 4.81 -45.06 30.27
CA THR A 6 5.41 -44.90 28.93
C THR A 6 4.87 -43.63 28.26
N GLU A 7 5.54 -42.51 28.55
CA GLU A 7 5.68 -41.44 27.55
C GLU A 7 6.61 -41.97 26.45
N GLY A 8 6.05 -42.21 25.27
CA GLY A 8 6.80 -42.30 24.03
C GLY A 8 6.51 -41.04 23.21
N ARG A 9 7.38 -40.03 23.36
CA ARG A 9 7.50 -38.82 22.53
C ARG A 9 6.78 -38.94 21.17
N SER A 10 5.60 -38.34 21.05
CA SER A 10 5.13 -37.87 19.75
C SER A 10 6.09 -36.75 19.35
N LYS A 11 7.00 -37.04 18.40
CA LYS A 11 7.83 -36.02 17.76
C LYS A 11 6.87 -34.95 17.24
N LYS A 12 6.95 -33.73 17.79
CA LYS A 12 6.23 -32.55 17.28
C LYS A 12 6.30 -32.58 15.75
N MET A 13 5.17 -32.77 15.09
CA MET A 13 5.04 -32.50 13.65
C MET A 13 5.59 -31.09 13.41
N ALA A 14 6.38 -30.90 12.37
CA ALA A 14 7.10 -29.64 12.14
C ALA A 14 6.12 -28.54 11.70
N GLU A 15 5.34 -27.99 12.62
CA GLU A 15 4.37 -26.93 12.33
C GLU A 15 5.07 -25.70 11.74
N ARG A 16 4.41 -25.06 10.76
CA ARG A 16 4.87 -23.80 10.19
C ARG A 16 5.22 -22.76 11.25
N ASN A 17 6.35 -22.08 11.04
CA ASN A 17 6.81 -21.01 11.92
C ASN A 17 6.83 -19.66 11.20
N HIS A 18 6.70 -18.56 11.94
CA HIS A 18 6.67 -17.20 11.39
C HIS A 18 8.06 -16.64 11.04
N ARG A 19 9.17 -17.38 11.28
CA ARG A 19 10.55 -16.85 11.25
C ARG A 19 10.94 -16.15 9.94
N LEU A 20 10.70 -16.80 8.80
CA LEU A 20 11.02 -16.24 7.47
C LEU A 20 10.28 -14.92 7.25
N ILE A 21 8.98 -14.92 7.52
CA ILE A 21 8.10 -13.77 7.34
C ILE A 21 8.43 -12.64 8.32
N ASP A 22 8.72 -12.98 9.57
CA ASP A 22 9.07 -12.07 10.65
C ASP A 22 10.41 -11.36 10.41
N GLY A 23 11.40 -12.09 9.90
CA GLY A 23 12.70 -11.55 9.51
C GLY A 23 12.55 -10.54 8.38
N LYS A 24 11.73 -10.85 7.37
CA LYS A 24 11.43 -9.90 6.30
C LYS A 24 10.64 -8.69 6.81
N LEU A 25 9.57 -8.87 7.58
CA LEU A 25 8.83 -7.76 8.16
C LEU A 25 9.77 -6.77 8.87
N THR A 26 10.66 -7.29 9.73
CA THR A 26 11.63 -6.45 10.45
C THR A 26 12.61 -5.72 9.52
N LYS A 27 13.08 -6.40 8.47
CA LYS A 27 13.96 -5.82 7.44
C LYS A 27 13.29 -4.69 6.66
N TYR A 28 11.99 -4.78 6.39
CA TYR A 28 11.23 -3.79 5.61
C TYR A 28 10.61 -2.66 6.45
N LEU A 29 10.40 -2.88 7.75
CA LEU A 29 9.82 -1.89 8.65
C LEU A 29 10.62 -0.59 8.71
N LEU A 30 11.92 -0.68 9.00
CA LEU A 30 12.76 0.51 9.16
C LEU A 30 12.88 1.33 7.86
N PRO A 31 13.17 0.73 6.69
CA PRO A 31 13.15 1.47 5.42
C PRO A 31 11.80 2.11 5.10
N SER A 32 10.70 1.42 5.38
CA SER A 32 9.35 1.95 5.13
C SER A 32 9.05 3.15 6.02
N VAL A 33 9.38 3.08 7.32
CA VAL A 33 9.26 4.22 8.23
C VAL A 33 10.14 5.39 7.79
N MET A 34 11.40 5.14 7.44
CA MET A 34 12.29 6.20 6.96
C MET A 34 11.80 6.82 5.65
N MET A 35 11.22 6.03 4.75
CA MET A 35 10.62 6.52 3.50
C MET A 35 9.41 7.42 3.78
N THR A 36 8.46 6.96 4.60
CA THR A 36 7.29 7.78 4.96
C THR A 36 7.69 9.03 5.73
N MET A 37 8.67 8.94 6.64
CA MET A 37 9.22 10.10 7.33
C MET A 37 9.85 11.10 6.36
N ALA A 38 10.68 10.64 5.42
CA ALA A 38 11.31 11.52 4.44
C ALA A 38 10.28 12.21 3.54
N MET A 39 9.21 11.51 3.12
CA MET A 39 8.13 12.10 2.32
C MET A 39 7.40 13.20 3.09
N GLN A 40 7.03 12.94 4.35
CA GLN A 40 6.27 13.88 5.15
C GLN A 40 7.15 15.05 5.65
N LEU A 41 8.42 14.81 5.98
CA LEU A 41 9.39 15.87 6.30
C LEU A 41 9.59 16.78 5.09
N GLY A 42 9.68 16.23 3.89
CA GLY A 42 9.79 17.02 2.67
C GLY A 42 8.64 18.02 2.53
N ALA A 43 7.40 17.57 2.72
CA ALA A 43 6.22 18.44 2.67
C ALA A 43 6.22 19.53 3.76
N ILE A 44 6.69 19.19 4.97
CA ILE A 44 6.80 20.15 6.07
C ILE A 44 7.89 21.19 5.75
N VAL A 45 9.05 20.78 5.28
CA VAL A 45 10.16 21.67 4.94
C VAL A 45 9.77 22.61 3.79
N ASP A 46 9.09 22.10 2.76
CA ASP A 46 8.56 22.92 1.66
C ASP A 46 7.61 24.02 2.19
N THR A 47 6.64 23.61 3.02
CA THR A 47 5.70 24.55 3.66
C THR A 47 6.44 25.58 4.53
N MET A 48 7.48 25.17 5.26
CA MET A 48 8.29 26.06 6.10
C MET A 48 9.13 27.02 5.27
N LEU A 49 9.72 26.59 4.15
CA LEU A 49 10.49 27.44 3.26
C LEU A 49 9.61 28.54 2.66
N VAL A 50 8.44 28.17 2.14
CA VAL A 50 7.46 29.14 1.62
C VAL A 50 7.00 30.09 2.73
N GLY A 51 6.62 29.56 3.90
CA GLY A 51 6.12 30.38 5.00
C GLY A 51 7.14 31.38 5.54
N ASN A 52 8.40 30.96 5.69
CA ASN A 52 9.46 31.83 6.24
C ASN A 52 10.00 32.83 5.22
N LEU A 53 10.13 32.45 3.95
CA LEU A 53 10.75 33.30 2.92
C LEU A 53 9.74 34.20 2.20
N LEU A 54 8.48 33.76 2.05
CA LEU A 54 7.43 34.50 1.33
C LEU A 54 6.30 35.00 2.23
N GLY A 55 6.19 34.51 3.46
CA GLY A 55 5.18 34.92 4.42
C GLY A 55 3.84 34.19 4.30
N THR A 56 2.92 34.53 5.21
CA THR A 56 1.63 33.84 5.39
C THR A 56 0.67 34.00 4.21
N GLN A 57 0.73 35.12 3.48
CA GLN A 57 -0.10 35.35 2.30
C GLN A 57 0.22 34.35 1.18
N ALA A 58 1.49 34.01 0.98
CA ALA A 58 1.90 33.02 -0.02
C ALA A 58 1.39 31.62 0.34
N MET A 59 1.50 31.22 1.61
CA MET A 59 0.94 29.94 2.08
C MET A 59 -0.58 29.85 1.87
N SER A 60 -1.30 30.94 2.14
CA SER A 60 -2.74 31.02 1.89
C SER A 60 -3.06 30.88 0.40
N ALA A 61 -2.31 31.55 -0.48
CA ALA A 61 -2.47 31.43 -1.92
C ALA A 61 -2.26 29.98 -2.42
N ILE A 62 -1.23 29.28 -1.95
CA ILE A 62 -1.01 27.86 -2.29
C ILE A 62 -2.19 27.00 -1.86
N ARG A 63 -2.72 27.21 -0.65
CA ARG A 63 -3.88 26.47 -0.14
C ARG A 63 -5.12 26.68 -1.02
N LEU A 64 -5.34 27.88 -1.54
CA LEU A 64 -6.43 28.19 -2.46
C LEU A 64 -6.30 27.43 -3.81
N CYS A 65 -5.07 27.05 -4.20
CA CYS A 65 -4.80 26.31 -5.44
C CYS A 65 -5.15 24.81 -5.34
N MET A 66 -5.20 24.25 -4.13
CA MET A 66 -5.37 22.81 -3.87
C MET A 66 -6.54 22.12 -4.59
N PRO A 67 -7.73 22.73 -4.75
CA PRO A 67 -8.81 22.15 -5.54
C PRO A 67 -8.40 21.84 -6.98
N VAL A 68 -7.76 22.80 -7.65
CA VAL A 68 -7.34 22.67 -9.06
C VAL A 68 -6.25 21.61 -9.17
N MET A 69 -5.29 21.62 -8.25
CA MET A 69 -4.22 20.63 -8.18
C MET A 69 -4.78 19.22 -7.99
N THR A 70 -5.80 19.06 -7.14
CA THR A 70 -6.45 17.76 -6.88
C THR A 70 -7.13 17.20 -8.13
N VAL A 71 -7.83 18.06 -8.91
CA VAL A 71 -8.48 17.64 -10.17
C VAL A 71 -7.44 17.12 -11.18
N GLU A 72 -6.28 17.75 -11.26
CA GLU A 72 -5.21 17.26 -12.13
C GLU A 72 -4.69 15.89 -11.67
N GLN A 73 -4.44 15.75 -10.36
CA GLN A 73 -3.93 14.50 -9.78
C GLN A 73 -4.92 13.33 -9.91
N VAL A 74 -6.22 13.58 -10.06
CA VAL A 74 -7.23 12.53 -10.23
C VAL A 74 -6.94 11.62 -11.43
N VAL A 75 -6.44 12.18 -12.54
CA VAL A 75 -6.12 11.38 -13.74
C VAL A 75 -4.76 10.70 -13.60
N GLY A 76 -3.74 11.43 -13.13
CA GLY A 76 -2.39 10.87 -12.97
C GLY A 76 -2.30 9.83 -11.85
N TYR A 77 -2.68 10.21 -10.64
CA TYR A 77 -2.62 9.37 -9.45
C TYR A 77 -3.87 8.49 -9.30
N GLY A 78 -5.07 9.07 -9.36
CA GLY A 78 -6.32 8.35 -9.10
C GLY A 78 -6.56 7.22 -10.11
N LEU A 79 -6.67 7.57 -11.39
CA LEU A 79 -6.82 6.59 -12.47
C LEU A 79 -5.55 5.75 -12.65
N GLY A 80 -4.36 6.32 -12.45
CA GLY A 80 -3.09 5.58 -12.52
C GLY A 80 -3.00 4.44 -11.50
N THR A 81 -3.46 4.64 -10.27
CA THR A 81 -3.49 3.62 -9.21
C THR A 81 -4.38 2.44 -9.61
N GLY A 82 -5.64 2.70 -10.03
CA GLY A 82 -6.53 1.61 -10.42
C GLY A 82 -6.14 0.95 -11.74
N ALA A 83 -5.55 1.69 -12.68
CA ALA A 83 -4.96 1.14 -13.90
C ALA A 83 -3.81 0.17 -13.59
N ALA A 84 -2.94 0.53 -12.64
CA ALA A 84 -1.84 -0.31 -12.17
C ALA A 84 -2.38 -1.60 -11.52
N ILE A 85 -3.37 -1.50 -10.62
CA ILE A 85 -4.01 -2.68 -10.00
C ILE A 85 -4.66 -3.59 -11.06
N ALA A 86 -5.40 -3.02 -12.01
CA ALA A 86 -6.03 -3.77 -13.09
C ALA A 86 -5.01 -4.47 -14.00
N ALA A 87 -3.93 -3.77 -14.35
CA ALA A 87 -2.83 -4.36 -15.11
C ALA A 87 -2.11 -5.46 -14.32
N GLY A 88 -1.87 -5.27 -13.01
CA GLY A 88 -1.27 -6.29 -12.14
C GLY A 88 -2.13 -7.55 -12.04
N THR A 89 -3.45 -7.39 -12.00
CA THR A 89 -4.40 -8.52 -12.03
C THR A 89 -4.28 -9.31 -13.34
N LEU A 90 -4.23 -8.63 -14.48
CA LEU A 90 -4.07 -9.27 -15.80
C LEU A 90 -2.70 -9.94 -15.94
N LEU A 91 -1.64 -9.33 -15.42
CA LEU A 91 -0.31 -9.95 -15.37
C LEU A 91 -0.30 -11.22 -14.51
N GLY A 92 -0.99 -11.23 -13.37
CA GLY A 92 -1.19 -12.42 -12.55
C GLY A 92 -1.93 -13.53 -13.29
N GLN A 93 -2.86 -13.17 -14.18
CA GLN A 93 -3.56 -14.09 -15.09
C GLN A 93 -2.73 -14.46 -16.34
N ARG A 94 -1.47 -14.03 -16.41
CA ARG A 94 -0.56 -14.19 -17.55
C ARG A 94 -1.03 -13.49 -18.84
N ASP A 95 -2.01 -12.59 -18.78
CA ASP A 95 -2.46 -11.77 -19.91
C ASP A 95 -1.64 -10.48 -20.04
N LYS A 96 -0.44 -10.61 -20.61
CA LYS A 96 0.46 -9.48 -20.89
C LYS A 96 -0.11 -8.49 -21.91
N LYS A 97 -0.94 -8.96 -22.86
CA LYS A 97 -1.52 -8.13 -23.91
C LYS A 97 -2.59 -7.21 -23.33
N GLY A 98 -3.49 -7.76 -22.52
CA GLY A 98 -4.49 -6.99 -21.78
C GLY A 98 -3.85 -5.97 -20.85
N ALA A 99 -2.85 -6.38 -20.07
CA ALA A 99 -2.12 -5.47 -19.18
C ALA A 99 -1.44 -4.31 -19.94
N SER A 100 -0.81 -4.59 -21.09
CA SER A 100 -0.19 -3.56 -21.94
C SER A 100 -1.23 -2.64 -22.60
N SER A 101 -2.44 -3.14 -22.88
CA SER A 101 -3.56 -2.35 -23.40
C SER A 101 -4.07 -1.33 -22.39
N ILE A 102 -4.19 -1.73 -21.11
CA ILE A 102 -4.51 -0.82 -20.00
C ILE A 102 -3.41 0.24 -19.85
N PHE A 103 -2.15 -0.21 -19.77
CA PHE A 103 -1.00 0.69 -19.63
C PHE A 103 -0.99 1.75 -20.75
N SER A 104 -0.98 1.32 -22.02
CA SER A 104 -0.92 2.23 -23.17
C SER A 104 -2.11 3.19 -23.23
N SER A 105 -3.32 2.71 -22.97
CA SER A 105 -4.53 3.53 -23.11
C SER A 105 -4.63 4.57 -21.99
N VAL A 106 -4.34 4.19 -20.74
CA VAL A 106 -4.37 5.15 -19.63
C VAL A 106 -3.19 6.13 -19.70
N PHE A 107 -2.01 5.71 -20.17
CA PHE A 107 -0.90 6.63 -20.44
C PHE A 107 -1.30 7.72 -21.44
N ARG A 108 -1.90 7.34 -22.59
CA ARG A 108 -2.37 8.30 -23.59
C ARG A 108 -3.45 9.24 -23.06
N LEU A 109 -4.38 8.72 -22.25
CA LEU A 109 -5.41 9.54 -21.62
C LEU A 109 -4.81 10.55 -20.64
N THR A 110 -3.85 10.11 -19.83
CA THR A 110 -3.16 10.97 -18.85
C THR A 110 -2.38 12.07 -19.55
N LEU A 111 -1.66 11.73 -20.63
CA LEU A 111 -0.95 12.71 -21.46
C LEU A 111 -1.91 13.71 -22.11
N ALA A 112 -3.02 13.24 -22.70
CA ALA A 112 -4.01 14.10 -23.33
C ALA A 112 -4.64 15.07 -22.31
N PHE A 113 -4.96 14.58 -21.11
CA PHE A 113 -5.50 15.39 -20.03
C PHE A 113 -4.48 16.40 -19.49
N GLY A 114 -3.22 16.00 -19.33
CA GLY A 114 -2.14 16.90 -18.93
C GLY A 114 -1.94 18.04 -19.94
N VAL A 115 -1.93 17.72 -21.24
CA VAL A 115 -1.83 18.74 -22.31
C VAL A 115 -3.03 19.66 -22.30
N LEU A 116 -4.24 19.12 -22.08
CA LEU A 116 -5.44 19.93 -21.92
C LEU A 116 -5.33 20.90 -20.73
N PHE A 117 -4.78 20.46 -19.59
CA PHE A 117 -4.50 21.30 -18.43
C PHE A 117 -3.50 22.42 -18.76
N THR A 118 -2.43 22.11 -19.48
CA THR A 118 -1.45 23.11 -19.95
C THR A 118 -2.11 24.16 -20.86
N ILE A 119 -2.94 23.74 -21.81
CA ILE A 119 -3.65 24.67 -22.70
C ILE A 119 -4.63 25.52 -21.89
N ALA A 120 -5.36 24.90 -20.96
CA ALA A 120 -6.30 25.56 -20.08
C ALA A 120 -5.63 26.60 -19.17
N ALA A 121 -4.35 26.42 -18.80
CA ALA A 121 -3.60 27.37 -17.99
C ALA A 121 -3.61 28.79 -18.58
N PHE A 122 -3.53 28.93 -19.90
CA PHE A 122 -3.49 30.25 -20.55
C PHE A 122 -4.82 31.01 -20.47
N PHE A 123 -5.95 30.31 -20.28
CA PHE A 123 -7.29 30.91 -20.32
C PHE A 123 -8.01 30.87 -18.97
N LEU A 124 -7.75 29.85 -18.15
CA LEU A 124 -8.50 29.61 -16.91
C LEU A 124 -7.77 30.08 -15.66
N THR A 125 -6.46 30.30 -15.69
CA THR A 125 -5.71 30.61 -14.46
C THR A 125 -6.18 31.91 -13.81
N GLU A 126 -6.36 32.99 -14.58
CA GLU A 126 -6.85 34.27 -14.08
C GLU A 126 -8.27 34.18 -13.49
N PRO A 127 -9.30 33.67 -14.21
CA PRO A 127 -10.64 33.56 -13.65
C PRO A 127 -10.71 32.57 -12.49
N LEU A 128 -9.94 31.48 -12.50
CA LEU A 128 -9.85 30.56 -11.37
C LEU A 128 -9.23 31.23 -10.15
N ALA A 129 -8.15 31.99 -10.32
CA ALA A 129 -7.51 32.70 -9.22
C ALA A 129 -8.44 33.75 -8.60
N GLN A 130 -9.17 34.51 -9.42
CA GLN A 130 -10.17 35.47 -8.92
C GLN A 130 -11.32 34.76 -8.19
N MET A 131 -11.81 33.66 -8.74
CA MET A 131 -12.89 32.87 -8.13
C MET A 131 -12.48 32.25 -6.80
N LEU A 132 -11.26 31.71 -6.71
CA LEU A 132 -10.75 31.01 -5.53
C LEU A 132 -10.32 31.98 -4.42
N SER A 133 -9.76 33.14 -4.77
CA SER A 133 -9.29 34.13 -3.79
C SER A 133 -10.34 35.17 -3.38
N GLY A 134 -11.38 35.38 -4.18
CA GLY A 134 -12.31 36.49 -3.98
C GLY A 134 -11.75 37.87 -4.41
N GLY A 135 -10.59 37.89 -5.06
CA GLY A 135 -9.93 39.10 -5.57
C GLY A 135 -8.80 39.65 -4.68
N GLY A 136 -8.31 40.85 -4.99
CA GLY A 136 -7.25 41.54 -4.25
C GLY A 136 -5.84 40.96 -4.46
N ASP A 137 -4.92 41.27 -3.56
CA ASP A 137 -3.50 40.92 -3.69
C ASP A 137 -3.24 39.40 -3.69
N LEU A 138 -4.11 38.61 -3.05
CA LEU A 138 -4.06 37.14 -3.05
C LEU A 138 -4.36 36.54 -4.43
N ALA A 139 -5.13 37.22 -5.28
CA ALA A 139 -5.47 36.73 -6.61
C ALA A 139 -4.23 36.62 -7.49
N GLY A 140 -3.32 37.61 -7.42
CA GLY A 140 -2.06 37.60 -8.17
C GLY A 140 -1.17 36.41 -7.79
N MET A 141 -0.95 36.20 -6.48
CA MET A 141 -0.16 35.07 -5.98
C MET A 141 -0.77 33.71 -6.37
N THR A 142 -2.09 33.59 -6.24
CA THR A 142 -2.84 32.36 -6.61
C THR A 142 -2.71 32.09 -8.11
N ARG A 143 -2.83 33.13 -8.95
CA ARG A 143 -2.65 33.02 -10.40
C ARG A 143 -1.25 32.54 -10.76
N ASP A 144 -0.22 33.19 -10.22
CA ASP A 144 1.16 32.89 -10.57
C ASP A 144 1.57 31.47 -10.20
N TYR A 145 1.08 30.97 -9.06
CA TYR A 145 1.28 29.58 -8.67
C TYR A 145 0.52 28.61 -9.58
N LEU A 146 -0.80 28.84 -9.79
CA LEU A 146 -1.64 27.97 -10.63
C LEU A 146 -1.14 27.88 -12.08
N PHE A 147 -0.65 28.99 -12.64
CA PHE A 147 -0.18 29.02 -14.03
C PHE A 147 0.94 28.00 -14.23
N ILE A 148 1.98 28.05 -13.39
CA ILE A 148 3.12 27.14 -13.47
C ILE A 148 2.70 25.71 -13.17
N TRP A 149 1.85 25.51 -12.16
CA TRP A 149 1.34 24.18 -11.82
C TRP A 149 0.62 23.52 -13.01
N MET A 150 -0.32 24.23 -13.64
CA MET A 150 -1.08 23.72 -14.79
C MET A 150 -0.20 23.53 -16.04
N LEU A 151 0.85 24.34 -16.23
CA LEU A 151 1.85 24.11 -17.27
C LEU A 151 2.60 22.77 -17.05
N GLY A 152 2.81 22.38 -15.79
CA GLY A 152 3.39 21.10 -15.40
C GLY A 152 2.51 19.88 -15.65
N GLY A 153 1.25 20.07 -16.07
CA GLY A 153 0.22 19.03 -16.25
C GLY A 153 0.70 17.67 -16.80
N PRO A 154 1.35 17.62 -17.98
CA PRO A 154 1.84 16.38 -18.56
C PRO A 154 2.89 15.69 -17.69
N VAL A 155 3.80 16.45 -17.08
CA VAL A 155 4.92 15.92 -16.29
C VAL A 155 4.42 15.36 -14.98
N ILE A 156 3.60 16.14 -14.25
CA ILE A 156 3.04 15.75 -12.95
C ILE A 156 2.11 14.56 -13.14
N GLY A 157 1.18 14.64 -14.09
CA GLY A 157 0.21 13.59 -14.38
C GLY A 157 0.88 12.25 -14.77
N LEU A 158 1.81 12.28 -15.73
CA LEU A 158 2.53 11.07 -16.14
C LEU A 158 3.43 10.53 -15.02
N GLY A 159 3.96 11.40 -14.18
CA GLY A 159 4.90 11.03 -13.12
C GLY A 159 4.24 10.20 -12.05
N LEU A 160 3.09 10.69 -11.57
CA LEU A 160 2.23 10.00 -10.63
C LEU A 160 1.65 8.71 -11.25
N TYR A 161 1.35 8.72 -12.55
CA TYR A 161 0.91 7.53 -13.26
C TYR A 161 1.99 6.43 -13.29
N LEU A 162 3.22 6.76 -13.71
CA LEU A 162 4.31 5.79 -13.82
C LEU A 162 4.76 5.26 -12.46
N MET A 163 4.72 6.09 -11.43
CA MET A 163 4.99 5.71 -10.04
C MET A 163 4.18 4.50 -9.60
N ASN A 164 2.88 4.47 -9.95
CA ASN A 164 1.98 3.38 -9.61
C ASN A 164 2.29 2.09 -10.40
N PHE A 165 2.65 2.20 -11.68
CA PHE A 165 2.95 1.04 -12.54
C PHE A 165 4.29 0.36 -12.23
N MET A 166 5.28 1.11 -11.73
CA MET A 166 6.59 0.53 -11.38
C MET A 166 6.49 -0.47 -10.22
N GLY A 167 5.52 -0.30 -9.32
CA GLY A 167 5.21 -1.29 -8.29
C GLY A 167 4.71 -2.62 -8.87
N VAL A 168 3.88 -2.56 -9.91
CA VAL A 168 3.30 -3.73 -10.59
C VAL A 168 4.34 -4.55 -11.34
N GLU A 169 5.34 -3.91 -11.93
CA GLU A 169 6.47 -4.59 -12.59
C GLU A 169 7.50 -5.18 -11.62
N SER A 170 7.20 -5.22 -10.32
CA SER A 170 8.14 -5.67 -9.28
C SER A 170 9.45 -4.85 -9.26
N LYS A 171 9.38 -3.57 -9.65
CA LYS A 171 10.48 -2.60 -9.60
C LYS A 171 10.19 -1.43 -8.64
N PRO A 172 9.75 -1.67 -7.38
CA PRO A 172 9.38 -0.60 -6.44
C PRO A 172 10.55 0.34 -6.08
N GLY A 173 11.80 -0.12 -6.25
CA GLY A 173 12.98 0.73 -6.11
C GLY A 173 13.01 1.90 -7.10
N LEU A 174 12.47 1.72 -8.32
CA LEU A 174 12.36 2.81 -9.30
C LEU A 174 11.28 3.83 -8.90
N SER A 175 10.12 3.38 -8.38
CA SER A 175 9.10 4.29 -7.81
C SER A 175 9.67 5.13 -6.68
N SER A 176 10.43 4.49 -5.79
CA SER A 176 11.03 5.16 -4.63
C SER A 176 12.10 6.15 -5.06
N ALA A 177 12.98 5.76 -6.00
CA ALA A 177 14.00 6.65 -6.56
C ALA A 177 13.39 7.87 -7.26
N TYR A 178 12.29 7.71 -7.99
CA TYR A 178 11.57 8.81 -8.60
C TYR A 178 11.12 9.85 -7.57
N ILE A 179 10.45 9.43 -6.50
CA ILE A 179 9.96 10.34 -5.45
C ILE A 179 11.13 11.03 -4.74
N ILE A 180 12.16 10.27 -4.36
CA ILE A 180 13.33 10.80 -3.64
C ILE A 180 14.05 11.84 -4.48
N VAL A 181 14.35 11.54 -5.76
CA VAL A 181 15.00 12.50 -6.67
C VAL A 181 14.11 13.72 -6.87
N SER A 182 12.80 13.53 -7.06
CA SER A 182 11.87 14.64 -7.25
C SER A 182 11.86 15.58 -6.05
N ASN A 183 11.71 15.05 -4.84
CA ASN A 183 11.66 15.84 -3.61
C ASN A 183 13.00 16.52 -3.28
N VAL A 184 14.12 15.82 -3.46
CA VAL A 184 15.45 16.41 -3.17
C VAL A 184 15.74 17.57 -4.13
N VAL A 185 15.49 17.39 -5.43
CA VAL A 185 15.67 18.47 -6.41
C VAL A 185 14.70 19.62 -6.13
N ASN A 186 13.45 19.32 -5.83
CA ASN A 186 12.45 20.32 -5.46
C ASN A 186 12.92 21.16 -4.26
N LEU A 187 13.26 20.55 -3.11
CA LEU A 187 13.69 21.28 -1.91
C LEU A 187 14.94 22.15 -2.12
N ILE A 188 15.92 21.65 -2.89
CA ILE A 188 17.11 22.43 -3.25
C ILE A 188 16.70 23.65 -4.10
N LEU A 189 15.84 23.45 -5.10
CA LEU A 189 15.37 24.53 -5.97
C LEU A 189 14.43 25.49 -5.26
N ASP A 190 13.63 25.05 -4.29
CA ASP A 190 12.84 25.93 -3.43
C ASP A 190 13.74 26.88 -2.68
N TYR A 191 14.76 26.35 -1.99
CA TYR A 191 15.71 27.22 -1.29
C TYR A 191 16.40 28.19 -2.26
N VAL A 192 16.80 27.74 -3.45
CA VAL A 192 17.46 28.59 -4.45
C VAL A 192 16.53 29.67 -4.99
N PHE A 193 15.35 29.30 -5.47
CA PHE A 193 14.41 30.23 -6.10
C PHE A 193 13.80 31.19 -5.07
N LEU A 194 13.46 30.70 -3.88
CA LEU A 194 12.83 31.54 -2.86
C LEU A 194 13.83 32.48 -2.16
N ALA A 195 15.08 32.06 -1.94
CA ALA A 195 16.05 32.88 -1.22
C ALA A 195 16.88 33.81 -2.12
N PHE A 196 17.18 33.41 -3.37
CA PHE A 196 18.14 34.12 -4.21
C PHE A 196 17.55 34.70 -5.50
N THR A 197 16.26 34.48 -5.79
CA THR A 197 15.63 34.99 -7.02
C THR A 197 14.38 35.81 -6.70
N PRO A 198 13.98 36.75 -7.59
CA PRO A 198 12.76 37.54 -7.40
C PRO A 198 11.48 36.78 -7.82
N LEU A 199 11.55 35.46 -8.05
CA LEU A 199 10.43 34.67 -8.57
C LEU A 199 9.28 34.49 -7.55
N GLY A 200 9.53 34.71 -6.26
CA GLY A 200 8.50 34.60 -5.23
C GLY A 200 7.76 33.25 -5.28
N ILE A 201 6.43 33.30 -5.19
CA ILE A 201 5.57 32.12 -5.19
C ILE A 201 5.62 31.32 -6.52
N THR A 202 5.93 31.97 -7.64
CA THR A 202 6.19 31.31 -8.92
C THR A 202 7.39 30.37 -8.81
N GLY A 203 8.40 30.75 -8.01
CA GLY A 203 9.56 29.93 -7.71
C GLY A 203 9.20 28.60 -7.03
N ALA A 204 8.26 28.62 -6.09
CA ALA A 204 7.78 27.42 -5.38
C ALA A 204 7.02 26.45 -6.30
N ALA A 205 6.20 26.97 -7.22
CA ALA A 205 5.55 26.11 -8.21
C ALA A 205 6.58 25.51 -9.20
N LEU A 206 7.56 26.32 -9.60
CA LEU A 206 8.56 25.95 -10.61
C LEU A 206 9.54 24.90 -10.07
N SER A 207 10.00 25.03 -8.82
CA SER A 207 10.84 24.03 -8.15
C SER A 207 10.14 22.66 -8.12
N THR A 208 8.84 22.63 -7.83
CA THR A 208 8.03 21.41 -7.77
C THR A 208 7.91 20.76 -9.14
N MET A 209 7.60 21.55 -10.18
CA MET A 209 7.54 21.08 -11.55
C MET A 209 8.89 20.51 -12.02
N ILE A 210 9.99 21.22 -11.76
CA ILE A 210 11.34 20.76 -12.13
C ILE A 210 11.74 19.53 -11.33
N GLY A 211 11.33 19.43 -10.05
CA GLY A 211 11.50 18.23 -9.23
C GLY A 211 10.88 17.00 -9.91
N TYR A 212 9.60 17.06 -10.27
CA TYR A 212 8.94 15.96 -10.99
C TYR A 212 9.58 15.67 -12.36
N LEU A 213 10.04 16.70 -13.07
CA LEU A 213 10.76 16.52 -14.34
C LEU A 213 12.12 15.82 -14.13
N ALA A 214 12.85 16.13 -13.06
CA ALA A 214 14.09 15.45 -12.70
C ALA A 214 13.82 14.00 -12.30
N GLY A 215 12.74 13.74 -11.56
CA GLY A 215 12.26 12.40 -11.27
C GLY A 215 12.01 11.58 -12.54
N MET A 216 11.40 12.18 -13.56
CA MET A 216 11.12 11.50 -14.84
C MET A 216 12.35 10.94 -15.53
N VAL A 217 13.53 11.53 -15.31
CA VAL A 217 14.80 11.00 -15.84
C VAL A 217 15.05 9.57 -15.37
N VAL A 218 14.62 9.21 -14.16
CA VAL A 218 14.70 7.84 -13.62
C VAL A 218 13.92 6.85 -14.50
N TYR A 219 12.76 7.27 -15.02
CA TYR A 219 11.93 6.42 -15.87
C TYR A 219 12.39 6.33 -17.33
N ILE A 220 13.23 7.24 -17.82
CA ILE A 220 13.84 7.12 -19.15
C ILE A 220 14.63 5.82 -19.24
N ARG A 221 15.40 5.48 -18.19
CA ARG A 221 16.17 4.23 -18.12
C ARG A 221 15.26 3.00 -18.18
N TYR A 222 14.06 3.09 -17.58
CA TYR A 222 13.06 2.03 -17.65
C TYR A 222 12.51 1.84 -19.08
N PHE A 223 12.15 2.92 -19.78
CA PHE A 223 11.63 2.80 -21.15
C PHE A 223 12.66 2.25 -22.14
N VAL A 224 13.94 2.51 -21.90
CA VAL A 224 15.07 2.00 -22.69
C VAL A 224 15.46 0.55 -22.32
N SER A 225 15.06 0.07 -21.13
CA SER A 225 15.34 -1.30 -20.71
C SER A 225 14.63 -2.33 -21.59
N LYS A 226 15.32 -3.45 -21.84
CA LYS A 226 14.78 -4.62 -22.55
C LYS A 226 13.87 -5.48 -21.68
N ASP A 227 13.94 -5.31 -20.35
CA ASP A 227 13.23 -6.14 -19.36
C ASP A 227 11.87 -5.55 -18.94
N LYS A 228 11.21 -4.80 -19.83
CA LYS A 228 9.87 -4.25 -19.56
C LYS A 228 8.78 -5.26 -19.90
N VAL A 229 7.84 -5.45 -18.98
CA VAL A 229 6.71 -6.36 -19.17
C VAL A 229 5.57 -5.65 -19.92
N LEU A 230 5.40 -4.35 -19.65
CA LEU A 230 4.38 -3.50 -20.22
C LEU A 230 4.94 -2.67 -21.37
N THR A 231 4.18 -2.60 -22.47
CA THR A 231 4.54 -1.82 -23.65
C THR A 231 3.53 -0.72 -23.92
N LEU A 232 4.01 0.44 -24.39
CA LEU A 232 3.20 1.56 -24.88
C LEU A 232 2.65 1.34 -26.31
N LYS A 233 3.01 0.24 -26.96
CA LYS A 233 2.64 -0.05 -28.35
C LYS A 233 1.21 -0.58 -28.52
N ALA A 234 0.49 -0.88 -27.44
CA ALA A 234 -0.86 -1.42 -27.57
C ALA A 234 -1.82 -0.34 -28.09
N PRO A 235 -2.78 -0.69 -28.96
CA PRO A 235 -3.74 0.27 -29.51
C PRO A 235 -4.66 0.83 -28.41
N TRP A 236 -5.32 1.95 -28.70
CA TRP A 236 -6.30 2.53 -27.79
C TRP A 236 -7.47 1.58 -27.56
N SER A 237 -7.84 1.37 -26.30
CA SER A 237 -8.99 0.55 -25.92
C SER A 237 -9.83 1.26 -24.86
N PHE A 238 -11.04 1.65 -25.24
CA PHE A 238 -12.02 2.21 -24.30
C PHE A 238 -12.41 1.19 -23.22
N ALA A 239 -12.47 -0.10 -23.56
CA ALA A 239 -12.73 -1.16 -22.60
C ALA A 239 -11.64 -1.21 -21.52
N ALA A 240 -10.37 -1.06 -21.91
CA ALA A 240 -9.24 -1.02 -20.99
C ALA A 240 -9.30 0.19 -20.04
N VAL A 241 -9.65 1.38 -20.57
CA VAL A 241 -9.87 2.58 -19.75
C VAL A 241 -11.06 2.40 -18.80
N ARG A 242 -12.17 1.85 -19.28
CA ARG A 242 -13.36 1.57 -18.45
C ARG A 242 -13.05 0.58 -17.33
N GLN A 243 -12.25 -0.44 -17.61
CA GLN A 243 -11.80 -1.40 -16.60
C GLN A 243 -10.92 -0.71 -15.54
N ALA A 244 -9.93 0.09 -15.97
CA ALA A 244 -9.10 0.87 -15.06
C ALA A 244 -9.93 1.83 -14.19
N ALA A 245 -10.88 2.56 -14.79
CA ALA A 245 -11.74 3.49 -14.08
C ALA A 245 -12.60 2.79 -13.01
N LYS A 246 -13.16 1.61 -13.31
CA LYS A 246 -13.90 0.80 -12.32
C LYS A 246 -13.04 0.39 -11.13
N VAL A 247 -11.80 -0.02 -11.39
CA VAL A 247 -10.85 -0.40 -10.33
C VAL A 247 -10.35 0.82 -9.56
N SER A 248 -10.37 2.01 -10.18
CA SER A 248 -9.94 3.28 -9.56
C SER A 248 -10.97 3.89 -8.63
N ILE A 249 -12.23 3.42 -8.62
CA ILE A 249 -13.30 3.97 -7.78
C ILE A 249 -12.87 4.19 -6.31
N PRO A 250 -12.21 3.24 -5.62
CA PRO A 250 -11.76 3.46 -4.24
C PRO A 250 -10.80 4.63 -4.09
N THR A 251 -9.81 4.75 -4.99
CA THR A 251 -8.83 5.83 -4.97
C THR A 251 -9.49 7.17 -5.30
N LEU A 252 -10.43 7.18 -6.25
CA LEU A 252 -11.19 8.38 -6.61
C LEU A 252 -12.10 8.85 -5.47
N VAL A 253 -12.76 7.91 -4.77
CA VAL A 253 -13.53 8.20 -3.56
C VAL A 253 -12.60 8.75 -2.49
N TYR A 254 -11.41 8.15 -2.28
CA TYR A 254 -10.42 8.68 -1.35
C TYR A 254 -10.03 10.13 -1.65
N MET A 255 -9.66 10.44 -2.90
CA MET A 255 -9.25 11.79 -3.28
C MET A 255 -10.38 12.80 -3.13
N GLY A 256 -11.58 12.46 -3.62
CA GLY A 256 -12.75 13.32 -3.51
C GLY A 256 -13.17 13.55 -2.07
N MET A 257 -13.20 12.51 -1.24
CA MET A 257 -13.59 12.62 0.15
C MET A 257 -12.51 13.32 0.99
N SER A 258 -11.22 13.08 0.74
CA SER A 258 -10.14 13.80 1.41
C SER A 258 -10.18 15.30 1.10
N PHE A 259 -10.54 15.67 -0.13
CA PHE A 259 -10.75 17.07 -0.51
C PHE A 259 -11.95 17.69 0.21
N VAL A 260 -13.08 16.96 0.24
CA VAL A 260 -14.29 17.37 0.96
C VAL A 260 -14.04 17.49 2.47
N GLU A 261 -13.24 16.60 3.06
CA GLU A 261 -12.84 16.65 4.46
C GLU A 261 -12.02 17.91 4.75
N ALA A 262 -10.97 18.15 3.97
CA ALA A 262 -10.07 19.28 4.18
C ALA A 262 -10.81 20.62 4.11
N LEU A 263 -11.70 20.80 3.12
CA LEU A 263 -12.51 22.01 3.00
C LEU A 263 -13.62 22.06 4.06
N GLY A 264 -14.36 20.97 4.23
CA GLY A 264 -15.52 20.90 5.12
C GLY A 264 -15.15 21.11 6.57
N SER A 265 -14.11 20.43 7.06
CA SER A 265 -13.60 20.60 8.42
C SER A 265 -13.13 22.03 8.65
N ASN A 266 -12.40 22.63 7.70
CA ASN A 266 -11.94 24.01 7.83
C ASN A 266 -13.10 25.02 7.88
N LEU A 267 -14.10 24.87 7.00
CA LEU A 267 -15.29 25.72 6.98
C LEU A 267 -16.11 25.60 8.26
N ILE A 268 -16.34 24.37 8.75
CA ILE A 268 -17.09 24.12 9.99
C ILE A 268 -16.37 24.77 11.18
N VAL A 269 -15.06 24.54 11.32
CA VAL A 269 -14.27 25.09 12.42
C VAL A 269 -14.22 26.61 12.36
N ASN A 270 -13.98 27.20 11.18
CA ASN A 270 -13.95 28.65 11.01
C ASN A 270 -15.31 29.29 11.32
N HIS A 271 -16.41 28.68 10.86
CA HIS A 271 -17.76 29.20 11.09
C HIS A 271 -18.17 29.15 12.56
N LEU A 272 -17.83 28.08 13.29
CA LEU A 272 -18.28 27.86 14.67
C LEU A 272 -17.31 28.40 15.73
N LEU A 273 -16.00 28.35 15.48
CA LEU A 273 -14.94 28.69 16.45
C LEU A 273 -14.05 29.86 16.01
N GLY A 274 -14.27 30.41 14.82
CA GLY A 274 -13.51 31.55 14.29
C GLY A 274 -12.03 31.24 14.02
N GLU A 275 -11.24 32.30 13.87
CA GLU A 275 -9.81 32.23 13.53
C GLU A 275 -8.99 31.44 14.55
N ASN A 276 -9.26 31.64 15.84
CA ASN A 276 -8.63 30.87 16.92
C ASN A 276 -8.92 29.36 16.79
N GLY A 277 -10.14 28.99 16.43
CA GLY A 277 -10.53 27.60 16.14
C GLY A 277 -9.67 26.97 15.03
N VAL A 278 -9.50 27.70 13.93
CA VAL A 278 -8.68 27.25 12.79
C VAL A 278 -7.22 27.06 13.19
N ALA A 279 -6.67 27.96 14.01
CA ALA A 279 -5.32 27.83 14.54
C ALA A 279 -5.15 26.56 15.40
N VAL A 280 -6.05 26.33 16.36
CA VAL A 280 -6.02 25.11 17.21
C VAL A 280 -6.16 23.84 16.37
N TYR A 281 -7.12 23.81 15.43
CA TYR A 281 -7.32 22.68 14.54
C TYR A 281 -6.10 22.39 13.67
N THR A 282 -5.41 23.42 13.19
CA THR A 282 -4.16 23.29 12.40
C THR A 282 -3.06 22.62 13.24
N VAL A 283 -2.92 22.99 14.53
CA VAL A 283 -1.95 22.33 15.41
C VAL A 283 -2.30 20.86 15.63
N CYS A 284 -3.57 20.56 15.94
CA CYS A 284 -4.03 19.18 16.11
C CYS A 284 -3.77 18.29 14.88
N THR A 285 -4.09 18.80 13.68
CA THR A 285 -3.88 18.08 12.43
C THR A 285 -2.40 17.92 12.06
N ASN A 286 -1.56 18.91 12.34
CA ASN A 286 -0.11 18.78 12.16
C ASN A 286 0.50 17.73 13.08
N VAL A 287 0.07 17.67 14.35
CA VAL A 287 0.53 16.63 15.30
C VAL A 287 0.06 15.24 14.86
N MET A 288 -1.16 15.13 14.33
CA MET A 288 -1.63 13.89 13.70
C MET A 288 -0.75 13.50 12.52
N MET A 289 -0.39 14.46 11.64
CA MET A 289 0.50 14.21 10.51
C MET A 289 1.85 13.67 10.95
N ILE A 290 2.46 14.25 11.99
CA ILE A 290 3.73 13.78 12.58
C ILE A 290 3.59 12.34 13.08
N THR A 291 2.51 12.05 13.79
CA THR A 291 2.24 10.71 14.31
C THR A 291 2.02 9.69 13.17
N LEU A 292 1.42 10.13 12.06
CA LEU A 292 1.23 9.35 10.85
C LEU A 292 2.54 9.07 10.11
N MET A 293 3.57 9.90 10.27
CA MET A 293 4.89 9.64 9.66
C MET A 293 5.47 8.30 10.13
N VAL A 294 5.30 8.02 11.43
CA VAL A 294 5.80 6.78 12.05
C VAL A 294 4.82 5.64 11.83
N THR A 295 3.55 5.82 12.21
CA THR A 295 2.53 4.76 12.15
C THR A 295 2.19 4.37 10.71
N GLY A 296 2.13 5.35 9.80
CA GLY A 296 1.91 5.15 8.37
C GLY A 296 3.05 4.40 7.71
N GLY A 297 4.30 4.61 8.13
CA GLY A 297 5.44 3.83 7.64
C GLY A 297 5.39 2.36 8.05
N ILE A 298 4.90 2.05 9.25
CA ILE A 298 4.68 0.67 9.71
C ILE A 298 3.54 0.02 8.90
N ILE A 299 2.40 0.72 8.76
CA ILE A 299 1.26 0.25 7.97
C ILE A 299 1.62 0.11 6.49
N GLY A 300 2.49 0.98 5.97
CA GLY A 300 2.95 1.00 4.58
C GLY A 300 3.70 -0.26 4.15
N VAL A 301 4.11 -1.12 5.09
CA VAL A 301 4.67 -2.44 4.78
C VAL A 301 3.59 -3.43 4.34
N ILE A 302 2.34 -3.25 4.77
CA ILE A 302 1.22 -4.16 4.47
C ILE A 302 1.01 -4.32 2.95
N PRO A 303 0.90 -3.26 2.12
CA PRO A 303 0.78 -3.41 0.67
C PRO A 303 1.86 -4.28 0.03
N SER A 304 3.10 -4.15 0.49
CA SER A 304 4.24 -4.90 -0.06
C SER A 304 4.24 -6.38 0.34
N LEU A 305 3.91 -6.70 1.60
CA LEU A 305 3.92 -8.07 2.12
C LEU A 305 2.60 -8.79 1.88
N ALA A 306 1.49 -8.16 2.26
CA ALA A 306 0.17 -8.75 2.22
C ALA A 306 -0.30 -9.02 0.80
N GLY A 307 -0.02 -8.12 -0.16
CA GLY A 307 -0.39 -8.32 -1.55
C GLY A 307 0.27 -9.56 -2.16
N VAL A 308 1.56 -9.77 -1.88
CA VAL A 308 2.32 -10.94 -2.34
C VAL A 308 1.77 -12.21 -1.68
N LEU A 309 1.67 -12.23 -0.35
CA LEU A 309 1.19 -13.42 0.39
C LEU A 309 -0.25 -13.78 0.00
N TYR A 310 -1.10 -12.79 -0.22
CA TYR A 310 -2.46 -13.00 -0.70
C TYR A 310 -2.49 -13.58 -2.12
N GLY A 311 -1.70 -13.02 -3.05
CA GLY A 311 -1.58 -13.54 -4.42
C GLY A 311 -1.04 -14.96 -4.47
N GLU A 312 -0.14 -15.30 -3.55
CA GLU A 312 0.41 -16.64 -3.39
C GLU A 312 -0.53 -17.61 -2.67
N LYS A 313 -1.70 -17.16 -2.20
CA LYS A 313 -2.64 -17.92 -1.36
C LYS A 313 -2.00 -18.42 -0.05
N ASP A 314 -1.07 -17.66 0.52
CA ASP A 314 -0.47 -17.93 1.83
C ASP A 314 -1.25 -17.18 2.93
N TYR A 315 -2.43 -17.69 3.27
CA TYR A 315 -3.31 -17.00 4.23
C TYR A 315 -2.80 -17.09 5.67
N TYR A 316 -2.02 -18.14 5.99
CA TYR A 316 -1.35 -18.27 7.28
C TYR A 316 -0.31 -17.16 7.45
N GLY A 317 0.62 -17.05 6.49
CA GLY A 317 1.64 -16.01 6.49
C GLY A 317 1.04 -14.61 6.48
N LEU A 318 -0.01 -14.40 5.69
CA LEU A 318 -0.75 -13.14 5.64
C LEU A 318 -1.33 -12.74 7.01
N ARG A 319 -1.97 -13.69 7.72
CA ARG A 319 -2.50 -13.45 9.06
C ARG A 319 -1.40 -13.11 10.06
N ALA A 320 -0.27 -13.80 9.98
CA ALA A 320 0.89 -13.55 10.82
C ALA A 320 1.45 -12.13 10.64
N VAL A 321 1.65 -11.70 9.39
CA VAL A 321 2.09 -10.32 9.06
C VAL A 321 1.11 -9.31 9.64
N CYS A 322 -0.19 -9.49 9.41
CA CYS A 322 -1.21 -8.56 9.90
C CYS A 322 -1.22 -8.46 11.43
N ILE A 323 -1.19 -9.58 12.14
CA ILE A 323 -1.18 -9.59 13.61
C ILE A 323 0.09 -8.94 14.15
N LYS A 324 1.26 -9.26 13.57
CA LYS A 324 2.53 -8.70 14.03
C LYS A 324 2.62 -7.20 13.76
N THR A 325 2.18 -6.76 12.59
CA THR A 325 2.11 -5.33 12.25
C THR A 325 1.19 -4.59 13.21
N LEU A 326 -0.03 -5.10 13.44
CA LEU A 326 -0.96 -4.51 14.41
C LEU A 326 -0.38 -4.43 15.82
N LYS A 327 0.34 -5.47 16.30
CA LYS A 327 1.00 -5.43 17.61
C LYS A 327 2.05 -4.31 17.68
N ILE A 328 2.93 -4.22 16.68
CA ILE A 328 3.97 -3.18 16.63
C ILE A 328 3.32 -1.79 16.55
N THR A 329 2.36 -1.60 15.65
CA THR A 329 1.67 -0.33 15.49
C THR A 329 0.92 0.08 16.75
N SER A 330 0.26 -0.84 17.46
CA SER A 330 -0.44 -0.53 18.72
C SER A 330 0.52 -0.08 19.82
N VAL A 331 1.69 -0.71 19.95
CA VAL A 331 2.72 -0.30 20.92
C VAL A 331 3.26 1.09 20.57
N VAL A 332 3.62 1.32 19.31
CA VAL A 332 4.12 2.63 18.84
C VAL A 332 3.05 3.71 19.02
N THR A 333 1.79 3.40 18.71
CA THR A 333 0.66 4.31 18.90
C THR A 333 0.47 4.69 20.36
N ALA A 334 0.57 3.73 21.28
CA ALA A 334 0.47 4.01 22.72
C ALA A 334 1.62 4.91 23.20
N VAL A 335 2.86 4.67 22.73
CA VAL A 335 4.03 5.50 23.06
C VAL A 335 3.85 6.93 22.53
N LEU A 336 3.44 7.08 21.27
CA LEU A 336 3.23 8.40 20.67
C LEU A 336 2.08 9.15 21.34
N LEU A 337 0.97 8.47 21.65
CA LEU A 337 -0.14 9.05 22.41
C LEU A 337 0.33 9.57 23.77
N LEU A 338 1.06 8.75 24.53
CA LEU A 338 1.61 9.16 25.83
C LEU A 338 2.57 10.35 25.70
N ALA A 339 3.46 10.31 24.71
CA ALA A 339 4.39 11.41 24.47
C ALA A 339 3.65 12.72 24.19
N VAL A 340 2.64 12.71 23.32
CA VAL A 340 1.88 13.93 22.99
C VAL A 340 1.04 14.42 24.18
N LEU A 341 0.47 13.52 24.99
CA LEU A 341 -0.28 13.90 26.20
C LEU A 341 0.60 14.57 27.28
N ILE A 342 1.85 14.11 27.41
CA ILE A 342 2.82 14.67 28.37
C ILE A 342 3.39 16.00 27.85
N PHE A 343 3.82 16.04 26.57
CA PHE A 343 4.51 17.18 25.98
C PHE A 343 3.57 18.13 25.22
N THR A 344 2.27 18.12 25.53
CA THR A 344 1.24 18.89 24.81
C THR A 344 1.60 20.37 24.72
N GLU A 345 2.01 20.98 25.82
CA GLU A 345 2.33 22.41 25.91
C GLU A 345 3.56 22.78 25.09
N GLN A 346 4.63 21.98 25.19
CA GLN A 346 5.86 22.19 24.43
C GLN A 346 5.61 22.04 22.92
N ILE A 347 4.80 21.05 22.54
CA ILE A 347 4.40 20.84 21.14
C ILE A 347 3.60 22.03 20.64
N SER A 348 2.60 22.51 21.38
CA SER A 348 1.85 23.72 21.01
C SER A 348 2.77 24.93 20.85
N GLY A 349 3.77 25.08 21.73
CA GLY A 349 4.74 26.15 21.66
C GLY A 349 5.67 26.10 20.44
N MET A 350 6.01 24.89 19.95
CA MET A 350 6.75 24.70 18.70
C MET A 350 5.98 25.19 17.47
N PHE A 351 4.64 25.18 17.54
CA PHE A 351 3.77 25.72 16.48
C PHE A 351 3.42 27.21 16.69
N GLY A 352 4.11 27.91 17.60
CA GLY A 352 3.96 29.35 17.82
C GLY A 352 2.83 29.73 18.78
N ILE A 353 2.13 28.76 19.38
CA ILE A 353 1.10 29.01 20.39
C ILE A 353 1.78 29.03 21.76
N ASN A 354 2.28 30.21 22.14
CA ASN A 354 3.03 30.43 23.40
C ASN A 354 2.35 31.44 24.34
N GLN A 355 1.24 32.04 23.93
CA GLN A 355 0.58 33.13 24.66
C GLN A 355 -0.89 32.81 24.91
N GLU A 356 -1.37 33.28 26.05
CA GLU A 356 -2.80 33.27 26.38
C GLU A 356 -3.56 34.28 25.52
N PRO A 357 -4.84 34.04 25.19
CA PRO A 357 -5.68 32.92 25.63
C PRO A 357 -5.56 31.64 24.78
N LEU A 358 -4.76 31.64 23.71
CA LEU A 358 -4.76 30.56 22.72
C LEU A 358 -4.15 29.27 23.26
N LEU A 359 -3.17 29.37 24.16
CA LEU A 359 -2.52 28.20 24.78
C LEU A 359 -3.50 27.40 25.66
N SER A 360 -4.27 28.07 26.54
CA SER A 360 -5.27 27.39 27.38
C SER A 360 -6.41 26.75 26.61
N LEU A 361 -6.70 27.20 25.38
CA LEU A 361 -7.65 26.56 24.46
C LEU A 361 -7.03 25.35 23.74
N THR A 362 -5.77 25.48 23.33
CA THR A 362 -5.08 24.47 22.50
C THR A 362 -4.75 23.20 23.28
N VAL A 363 -4.19 23.34 24.49
CA VAL A 363 -3.71 22.21 25.30
C VAL A 363 -4.81 21.17 25.59
N PRO A 364 -5.98 21.54 26.15
CA PRO A 364 -7.03 20.56 26.44
C PRO A 364 -7.66 20.02 25.16
N ALA A 365 -7.84 20.86 24.12
CA ALA A 365 -8.40 20.43 22.84
C ALA A 365 -7.50 19.38 22.15
N MET A 366 -6.18 19.60 22.16
CA MET A 366 -5.20 18.67 21.59
C MET A 366 -5.15 17.36 22.37
N ARG A 367 -5.22 17.40 23.72
CA ARG A 367 -5.30 16.19 24.54
C ARG A 367 -6.53 15.36 24.21
N CYS A 368 -7.70 16.00 24.07
CA CYS A 368 -8.92 15.33 23.65
C CYS A 368 -8.80 14.75 22.23
N PHE A 369 -8.28 15.55 21.30
CA PHE A 369 -8.12 15.16 19.90
C PHE A 369 -7.25 13.92 19.75
N MET A 370 -6.14 13.81 20.46
CA MET A 370 -5.18 12.71 20.30
C MET A 370 -5.74 11.33 20.69
N PHE A 371 -6.83 11.25 21.45
CA PHE A 371 -7.51 9.98 21.71
C PHE A 371 -8.15 9.36 20.45
N CYS A 372 -8.25 10.09 19.33
CA CYS A 372 -8.72 9.52 18.07
C CYS A 372 -7.65 8.63 17.42
N LEU A 373 -6.36 8.81 17.79
CA LEU A 373 -5.22 8.16 17.15
C LEU A 373 -5.33 6.62 17.06
N PRO A 374 -5.70 5.86 18.11
CA PRO A 374 -5.81 4.40 18.01
C PRO A 374 -6.87 3.95 16.99
N PHE A 375 -7.99 4.67 16.91
CA PHE A 375 -9.06 4.39 15.96
C PHE A 375 -8.66 4.77 14.53
N TYR A 376 -8.02 5.92 14.37
CA TYR A 376 -7.48 6.38 13.09
C TYR A 376 -6.48 5.37 12.51
N VAL A 377 -5.50 4.95 13.31
CA VAL A 377 -4.50 3.95 12.94
C VAL A 377 -5.16 2.61 12.57
N TRP A 378 -6.19 2.20 13.29
CA TRP A 378 -6.96 0.99 12.98
C TRP A 378 -7.71 1.11 11.64
N ASN A 379 -8.38 2.23 11.38
CA ASN A 379 -9.07 2.50 10.13
C ASN A 379 -8.08 2.52 8.95
N LYS A 380 -6.92 3.17 9.12
CA LYS A 380 -5.84 3.17 8.11
C LYS A 380 -5.30 1.78 7.81
N PHE A 381 -5.06 0.98 8.85
CA PHE A 381 -4.63 -0.40 8.67
C PHE A 381 -5.67 -1.21 7.88
N LEU A 382 -6.95 -1.14 8.23
CA LEU A 382 -8.02 -1.87 7.54
C LEU A 382 -8.16 -1.43 6.07
N THR A 383 -8.13 -0.11 5.81
CA THR A 383 -8.18 0.42 4.44
C THR A 383 -7.03 -0.10 3.61
N SER A 384 -5.80 -0.05 4.12
CA SER A 384 -4.62 -0.58 3.44
C SER A 384 -4.72 -2.10 3.21
N TYR A 385 -5.11 -2.86 4.24
CA TYR A 385 -5.25 -4.31 4.15
C TYR A 385 -6.33 -4.75 3.15
N TYR A 386 -7.52 -4.14 3.18
CA TYR A 386 -8.61 -4.50 2.27
C TYR A 386 -8.32 -4.16 0.81
N GLN A 387 -7.51 -3.13 0.55
CA GLN A 387 -6.99 -2.87 -0.80
C GLN A 387 -6.12 -4.03 -1.30
N CYS A 388 -5.29 -4.63 -0.43
CA CYS A 388 -4.39 -5.72 -0.80
C CYS A 388 -5.12 -7.01 -1.16
N ILE A 389 -6.23 -7.31 -0.48
CA ILE A 389 -7.01 -8.53 -0.70
C ILE A 389 -8.15 -8.35 -1.73
N ASN A 390 -8.07 -7.30 -2.57
CA ASN A 390 -9.06 -6.96 -3.58
C ASN A 390 -10.50 -6.72 -3.05
N GLU A 391 -10.67 -6.40 -1.76
CA GLU A 391 -11.95 -6.00 -1.16
C GLU A 391 -12.16 -4.48 -1.28
N ALA A 392 -12.07 -3.98 -2.51
CA ALA A 392 -12.19 -2.56 -2.87
C ALA A 392 -13.43 -1.87 -2.25
N LYS A 393 -14.57 -2.57 -2.19
CA LYS A 393 -15.82 -2.04 -1.59
C LYS A 393 -15.68 -1.77 -0.09
N GLN A 394 -14.97 -2.64 0.64
CA GLN A 394 -14.75 -2.47 2.08
C GLN A 394 -13.80 -1.28 2.33
N ALA A 395 -12.69 -1.21 1.59
CA ALA A 395 -11.74 -0.10 1.69
C ALA A 395 -12.38 1.26 1.34
N SER A 396 -13.20 1.30 0.28
CA SER A 396 -13.91 2.52 -0.14
C SER A 396 -14.92 2.98 0.90
N LEU A 397 -15.63 2.04 1.53
CA LEU A 397 -16.62 2.38 2.55
C LEU A 397 -15.95 3.03 3.77
N ILE A 398 -14.85 2.44 4.27
CA ILE A 398 -14.11 3.01 5.41
C ILE A 398 -13.72 4.45 5.07
N THR A 399 -13.11 4.64 3.90
CA THR A 399 -12.66 5.96 3.44
C THR A 399 -13.82 6.96 3.31
N PHE A 400 -14.96 6.54 2.76
CA PHE A 400 -16.12 7.39 2.61
C PHE A 400 -16.74 7.82 3.95
N LEU A 401 -16.78 6.90 4.91
CA LEU A 401 -17.25 7.17 6.27
C LEU A 401 -16.28 8.10 7.01
N GLU A 402 -14.98 7.75 7.00
CA GLU A 402 -13.89 8.46 7.67
C GLU A 402 -13.75 9.90 7.20
N TYR A 403 -13.79 10.16 5.89
CA TYR A 403 -13.49 11.49 5.35
C TYR A 403 -14.72 12.36 5.08
N GLY A 404 -15.95 11.87 5.27
CA GLY A 404 -17.08 12.78 5.11
C GLY A 404 -18.36 12.35 5.77
N ALA A 405 -18.85 11.13 5.52
CA ALA A 405 -20.20 10.78 5.95
C ALA A 405 -20.37 10.75 7.48
N ILE A 406 -19.31 10.48 8.24
CA ILE A 406 -19.32 10.52 9.70
C ILE A 406 -18.58 11.75 10.22
N GLN A 407 -17.38 12.02 9.69
CA GLN A 407 -16.49 13.06 10.22
C GLN A 407 -17.05 14.48 10.16
N LEU A 408 -17.60 14.91 9.01
CA LEU A 408 -18.11 16.28 8.88
C LEU A 408 -19.36 16.52 9.75
N PRO A 409 -20.39 15.64 9.74
CA PRO A 409 -21.51 15.77 10.66
C PRO A 409 -21.10 15.69 12.13
N ALA A 410 -20.17 14.78 12.48
CA ALA A 410 -19.68 14.66 13.86
C ALA A 410 -18.99 15.95 14.32
N ALA A 411 -18.14 16.55 13.47
CA ALA A 411 -17.50 17.83 13.77
C ALA A 411 -18.52 18.96 13.97
N PHE A 412 -19.48 19.10 13.05
CA PHE A 412 -20.51 20.13 13.15
C PHE A 412 -21.38 19.97 14.40
N ILE A 413 -21.94 18.77 14.60
CA ILE A 413 -22.83 18.47 15.74
C ILE A 413 -22.05 18.57 17.04
N GLY A 414 -20.87 17.98 17.12
CA GLY A 414 -20.04 17.98 18.32
C GLY A 414 -19.68 19.38 18.78
N ILE A 415 -19.20 20.24 17.88
CA ILE A 415 -18.87 21.63 18.19
C ILE A 415 -20.13 22.41 18.58
N SER A 416 -21.25 22.25 17.85
CA SER A 416 -22.50 22.94 18.17
C SER A 416 -23.05 22.58 19.56
N ILE A 417 -22.96 21.29 19.95
CA ILE A 417 -23.38 20.83 21.27
C ILE A 417 -22.47 21.44 22.33
N GLY A 418 -21.15 21.42 22.10
CA GLY A 418 -20.17 22.02 23.01
C GLY A 418 -20.43 23.49 23.29
N LEU A 419 -20.75 24.28 22.25
CA LEU A 419 -21.12 25.68 22.38
C LEU A 419 -22.46 25.85 23.11
N SER A 420 -23.46 25.01 22.79
CA SER A 420 -24.79 25.08 23.43
C SER A 420 -24.80 24.72 24.91
N MET A 421 -23.85 23.90 25.36
CA MET A 421 -23.66 23.52 26.76
C MET A 421 -22.89 24.57 27.57
N GLY A 422 -22.57 25.72 26.97
CA GLY A 422 -21.82 26.82 27.61
C GLY A 422 -20.30 26.58 27.66
N GLY A 423 -19.78 25.61 26.92
CA GLY A 423 -18.35 25.39 26.76
C GLY A 423 -17.72 26.25 25.66
N ASP A 424 -16.39 26.27 25.61
CA ASP A 424 -15.61 27.00 24.60
C ASP A 424 -15.69 26.40 23.17
N GLY A 425 -16.22 25.16 23.05
CA GLY A 425 -16.34 24.43 21.79
C GLY A 425 -15.06 23.76 21.29
N PHE A 426 -13.89 24.09 21.85
CA PHE A 426 -12.58 23.56 21.40
C PHE A 426 -12.36 22.11 21.87
N ASN A 427 -12.74 21.79 23.11
CA ASN A 427 -12.68 20.41 23.60
C ASN A 427 -13.71 19.51 22.89
N ALA A 428 -14.86 20.08 22.56
CA ALA A 428 -15.91 19.40 21.81
C ALA A 428 -15.47 19.11 20.37
N MET A 429 -14.70 20.01 19.74
CA MET A 429 -14.00 19.72 18.49
C MET A 429 -13.10 18.48 18.67
N GLY A 430 -12.19 18.46 19.64
CA GLY A 430 -11.32 17.30 19.88
C GLY A 430 -12.10 15.98 20.04
N LEU A 431 -13.15 15.97 20.86
CA LEU A 431 -13.99 14.79 21.09
C LEU A 431 -14.78 14.35 19.84
N SER A 432 -15.22 15.29 19.00
CA SER A 432 -15.97 14.97 17.78
C SER A 432 -15.15 14.09 16.81
N PHE A 433 -13.84 14.34 16.69
CA PHE A 433 -12.93 13.52 15.91
C PHE A 433 -12.76 12.12 16.50
N VAL A 434 -12.66 12.00 17.84
CA VAL A 434 -12.60 10.69 18.52
C VAL A 434 -13.84 9.85 18.22
N ILE A 435 -15.02 10.48 18.35
CA ILE A 435 -16.31 9.83 18.11
C ILE A 435 -16.42 9.41 16.65
N SER A 436 -16.04 10.28 15.72
CA SER A 436 -16.08 9.97 14.29
C SER A 436 -15.23 8.75 13.92
N GLU A 437 -13.99 8.69 14.41
CA GLU A 437 -13.08 7.57 14.12
C GLU A 437 -13.60 6.25 14.72
N ALA A 438 -14.12 6.31 15.95
CA ALA A 438 -14.71 5.16 16.62
C ALA A 438 -15.98 4.66 15.90
N LEU A 439 -16.86 5.58 15.47
CA LEU A 439 -18.05 5.25 14.69
C LEU A 439 -17.71 4.67 13.32
N THR A 440 -16.66 5.19 12.67
CA THR A 440 -16.15 4.65 11.40
C THR A 440 -15.65 3.22 11.58
N ALA A 441 -14.87 2.95 12.62
CA ALA A 441 -14.39 1.61 12.93
C ALA A 441 -15.55 0.64 13.22
N LEU A 442 -16.57 1.10 13.96
CA LEU A 442 -17.77 0.32 14.26
C LEU A 442 -18.60 0.02 13.00
N ALA A 443 -18.90 1.04 12.20
CA ALA A 443 -19.67 0.92 10.96
C ALA A 443 -18.98 -0.02 9.96
N SER A 444 -17.65 0.09 9.83
CA SER A 444 -16.83 -0.83 9.05
C SER A 444 -16.95 -2.28 9.55
N ALA A 445 -16.88 -2.50 10.86
CA ALA A 445 -17.03 -3.84 11.45
C ALA A 445 -18.43 -4.43 11.21
N ILE A 446 -19.49 -3.61 11.30
CA ILE A 446 -20.88 -4.02 11.02
C ILE A 446 -21.02 -4.39 9.54
N PHE A 447 -20.59 -3.52 8.63
CA PHE A 447 -20.70 -3.77 7.19
C PHE A 447 -19.91 -5.01 6.76
N ARG A 448 -18.73 -5.25 7.36
CA ARG A 448 -17.99 -6.49 7.16
C ARG A 448 -18.80 -7.71 7.58
N LYS A 449 -19.41 -7.71 8.77
CA LYS A 449 -20.22 -8.84 9.27
C LYS A 449 -21.43 -9.12 8.37
N ILE A 450 -22.07 -8.08 7.84
CA ILE A 450 -23.23 -8.21 6.93
C ILE A 450 -22.80 -8.82 5.60
N LYS A 451 -21.74 -8.30 4.98
CA LYS A 451 -21.31 -8.73 3.63
C LYS A 451 -20.59 -10.09 3.65
N HIS A 452 -19.87 -10.39 4.73
CA HIS A 452 -19.04 -11.59 4.87
C HIS A 452 -19.37 -12.33 6.16
N PRO A 453 -20.57 -12.94 6.27
CA PRO A 453 -20.99 -13.64 7.48
C PRO A 453 -20.05 -14.81 7.79
N GLY A 454 -19.71 -14.98 9.07
CA GLY A 454 -18.84 -16.07 9.55
C GLY A 454 -17.34 -15.91 9.31
N LYS A 455 -16.90 -14.87 8.55
CA LYS A 455 -15.47 -14.58 8.33
C LYS A 455 -14.90 -13.65 9.40
N GLY A 456 -13.63 -13.86 9.75
CA GLY A 456 -12.89 -13.03 10.71
C GLY A 456 -12.59 -11.62 10.19
N VAL A 457 -11.90 -10.81 10.99
CA VAL A 457 -11.54 -9.41 10.63
C VAL A 457 -10.80 -9.33 9.29
N PHE A 458 -9.95 -10.31 9.02
CA PHE A 458 -9.14 -10.34 7.80
C PHE A 458 -9.90 -10.85 6.56
N ILE A 459 -11.16 -11.28 6.66
CA ILE A 459 -11.94 -11.86 5.53
C ILE A 459 -11.22 -13.07 4.89
N LEU A 460 -10.30 -13.69 5.63
CA LEU A 460 -9.57 -14.87 5.17
C LEU A 460 -10.30 -16.15 5.60
N PRO A 461 -10.19 -17.24 4.80
CA PRO A 461 -10.51 -18.57 5.26
C PRO A 461 -9.76 -18.89 6.56
N LYS A 462 -10.38 -19.71 7.43
CA LYS A 462 -9.73 -20.11 8.70
C LYS A 462 -8.48 -20.94 8.43
N GLU A 463 -8.51 -21.78 7.39
CA GLU A 463 -7.45 -22.67 6.90
C GLU A 463 -7.16 -22.39 5.41
N ASN A 464 -5.96 -22.72 4.92
CA ASN A 464 -5.65 -22.65 3.49
C ASN A 464 -6.61 -23.56 2.70
N SER A 465 -6.94 -23.21 1.46
CA SER A 465 -7.87 -23.99 0.64
C SER A 465 -7.34 -25.39 0.37
N GLY A 466 -8.19 -26.41 0.55
CA GLY A 466 -7.83 -27.81 0.36
C GLY A 466 -7.19 -28.44 1.59
N GLU A 467 -6.94 -29.75 1.52
CA GLU A 467 -6.11 -30.42 2.51
C GLU A 467 -4.67 -29.94 2.31
N CYS A 468 -4.12 -29.26 3.31
CA CYS A 468 -2.85 -28.56 3.21
C CYS A 468 -1.91 -28.96 4.35
N LEU A 469 -0.70 -29.39 3.99
CA LEU A 469 0.41 -29.59 4.91
C LEU A 469 1.40 -28.43 4.76
N ASP A 470 1.65 -27.71 5.85
CA ASP A 470 2.44 -26.48 5.86
C ASP A 470 3.52 -26.57 6.94
N LEU A 471 4.78 -26.61 6.52
CA LEU A 471 5.94 -26.94 7.34
C LEU A 471 7.04 -25.89 7.15
N THR A 472 7.84 -25.67 8.20
CA THR A 472 9.10 -24.93 8.10
C THR A 472 10.24 -25.82 8.57
N ILE A 473 11.26 -25.99 7.73
CA ILE A 473 12.47 -26.76 8.06
C ILE A 473 13.70 -25.86 8.08
N ALA A 474 14.72 -26.26 8.84
CA ALA A 474 16.04 -25.66 8.72
C ALA A 474 16.65 -26.06 7.37
N ALA A 475 17.42 -25.17 6.75
CA ALA A 475 18.16 -25.45 5.52
C ALA A 475 19.38 -26.36 5.81
N ALA A 476 19.12 -27.61 6.17
CA ALA A 476 20.12 -28.63 6.45
C ALA A 476 19.68 -29.96 5.85
N SER A 477 20.58 -30.63 5.10
CA SER A 477 20.25 -31.90 4.41
C SER A 477 19.77 -33.00 5.37
N ALA A 478 20.11 -32.93 6.66
CA ALA A 478 19.61 -33.84 7.69
C ALA A 478 18.08 -33.78 7.92
N GLU A 479 17.43 -32.66 7.58
CA GLU A 479 15.97 -32.47 7.73
C GLU A 479 15.18 -33.00 6.53
N VAL A 480 15.82 -33.16 5.36
CA VAL A 480 15.17 -33.53 4.09
C VAL A 480 14.50 -34.91 4.15
N PRO A 481 15.10 -35.98 4.70
CA PRO A 481 14.43 -37.27 4.79
C PRO A 481 13.14 -37.23 5.65
N ALA A 482 13.14 -36.41 6.71
CA ALA A 482 11.98 -36.24 7.58
C ALA A 482 10.85 -35.45 6.89
N LEU A 483 11.20 -34.46 6.06
CA LEU A 483 10.28 -33.73 5.20
C LEU A 483 9.61 -34.67 4.19
N VAL A 484 10.40 -35.43 3.42
CA VAL A 484 9.90 -36.35 2.38
C VAL A 484 8.90 -37.33 2.96
N LYS A 485 9.22 -37.91 4.12
CA LYS A 485 8.34 -38.84 4.83
C LYS A 485 7.01 -38.19 5.24
N GLN A 486 7.03 -36.95 5.73
CA GLN A 486 5.82 -36.22 6.13
C GLN A 486 4.93 -35.90 4.92
N LEU A 487 5.53 -35.38 3.84
CA LEU A 487 4.83 -35.10 2.59
C LEU A 487 4.19 -36.37 2.00
N TYR A 488 4.91 -37.50 2.02
CA TYR A 488 4.41 -38.77 1.53
C TYR A 488 3.21 -39.27 2.36
N ASN A 489 3.37 -39.33 3.69
CA ASN A 489 2.32 -39.78 4.59
C ASN A 489 1.05 -38.94 4.44
N PHE A 490 1.20 -37.62 4.40
CA PHE A 490 0.08 -36.72 4.22
C PHE A 490 -0.64 -36.93 2.88
N GLY A 491 0.09 -37.05 1.77
CA GLY A 491 -0.53 -37.33 0.47
C GLY A 491 -1.31 -38.64 0.45
N MET A 492 -0.77 -39.68 1.10
CA MET A 492 -1.43 -40.99 1.21
C MET A 492 -2.66 -40.96 2.14
N GLU A 493 -2.60 -40.25 3.27
CA GLU A 493 -3.73 -40.08 4.20
C GLU A 493 -4.92 -39.38 3.54
N GLN A 494 -4.64 -38.47 2.60
CA GLN A 494 -5.63 -37.74 1.81
C GLN A 494 -6.07 -38.45 0.51
N GLY A 495 -5.74 -39.74 0.36
CA GLY A 495 -6.21 -40.56 -0.76
C GLY A 495 -5.64 -40.19 -2.13
N VAL A 496 -4.49 -39.51 -2.19
CA VAL A 496 -3.82 -39.21 -3.46
C VAL A 496 -3.12 -40.47 -3.98
N GLU A 497 -3.13 -40.68 -5.30
CA GLU A 497 -2.44 -41.82 -5.94
C GLU A 497 -0.94 -41.82 -5.59
N SER A 498 -0.42 -42.97 -5.17
CA SER A 498 0.99 -43.12 -4.74
C SER A 498 2.00 -42.64 -5.79
N THR A 499 1.72 -42.80 -7.08
CA THR A 499 2.59 -42.32 -8.17
C THR A 499 2.70 -40.79 -8.18
N LEU A 500 1.59 -40.08 -7.95
CA LEU A 500 1.54 -38.63 -7.88
C LEU A 500 2.19 -38.09 -6.60
N VAL A 501 1.97 -38.76 -5.46
CA VAL A 501 2.64 -38.40 -4.20
C VAL A 501 4.15 -38.60 -4.30
N ASN A 502 4.62 -39.70 -4.90
CA ASN A 502 6.04 -39.95 -5.15
C ASN A 502 6.66 -38.87 -6.05
N ARG A 503 5.95 -38.49 -7.11
CA ARG A 503 6.38 -37.38 -7.99
C ARG A 503 6.54 -36.07 -7.22
N MET A 504 5.57 -35.71 -6.40
CA MET A 504 5.60 -34.47 -5.62
C MET A 504 6.67 -34.46 -4.54
N THR A 505 6.88 -35.60 -3.88
CA THR A 505 7.91 -35.74 -2.83
C THR A 505 9.32 -35.69 -3.39
N VAL A 506 9.59 -36.37 -4.51
CA VAL A 506 10.87 -36.24 -5.23
C VAL A 506 11.10 -34.80 -5.68
N ALA A 507 10.08 -34.14 -6.22
CA ALA A 507 10.21 -32.74 -6.62
C ALA A 507 10.54 -31.82 -5.43
N ALA A 508 9.96 -32.09 -4.25
CA ALA A 508 10.26 -31.34 -3.03
C ALA A 508 11.67 -31.61 -2.52
N GLU A 509 12.12 -32.87 -2.54
CA GLU A 509 13.47 -33.29 -2.14
C GLU A 509 14.54 -32.60 -2.96
N GLU A 510 14.47 -32.72 -4.30
CA GLU A 510 15.45 -32.14 -5.22
C GLU A 510 15.53 -30.62 -5.11
N MET A 511 14.38 -29.95 -4.96
CA MET A 511 14.35 -28.51 -4.78
C MET A 511 14.90 -28.07 -3.42
N THR A 512 14.61 -28.82 -2.36
CA THR A 512 15.09 -28.50 -1.02
C THR A 512 16.60 -28.69 -0.91
N GLU A 513 17.13 -29.81 -1.43
CA GLU A 513 18.59 -30.05 -1.48
C GLU A 513 19.29 -29.00 -2.34
N ASN A 514 18.69 -28.58 -3.46
CA ASN A 514 19.24 -27.50 -4.26
C ASN A 514 19.35 -26.18 -3.47
N ILE A 515 18.29 -25.80 -2.75
CA ILE A 515 18.29 -24.60 -1.91
C ILE A 515 19.33 -24.71 -0.80
N ILE A 516 19.55 -25.88 -0.22
CA ILE A 516 20.57 -26.10 0.82
C ILE A 516 21.97 -25.98 0.22
N ALA A 517 22.22 -26.62 -0.91
CA ALA A 517 23.53 -26.64 -1.56
C ALA A 517 23.92 -25.27 -2.15
N HIS A 518 22.95 -24.48 -2.63
CA HIS A 518 23.20 -23.28 -3.44
C HIS A 518 22.55 -22.00 -2.91
N GLY A 519 21.75 -22.08 -1.85
CA GLY A 519 21.08 -20.92 -1.25
C GLY A 519 22.03 -19.94 -0.56
N GLY A 520 23.31 -20.30 -0.38
CA GLY A 520 24.32 -19.47 0.26
C GLY A 520 24.11 -19.31 1.77
N LYS A 521 24.96 -18.50 2.42
CA LYS A 521 24.92 -18.29 3.89
C LYS A 521 23.62 -17.66 4.42
N SER A 522 22.77 -17.13 3.54
CA SER A 522 21.51 -16.51 3.94
C SER A 522 20.33 -17.47 3.99
N SER A 523 20.44 -18.68 3.42
CA SER A 523 19.37 -19.68 3.44
C SER A 523 19.41 -20.45 4.75
N GLU A 524 18.65 -20.01 5.76
CA GLU A 524 18.59 -20.68 7.07
C GLU A 524 17.32 -21.53 7.23
N TRP A 525 16.23 -21.14 6.57
CA TRP A 525 14.91 -21.73 6.73
C TRP A 525 14.24 -21.89 5.38
N ILE A 526 13.46 -22.96 5.24
CA ILE A 526 12.69 -23.27 4.04
C ILE A 526 11.24 -23.53 4.47
N ASP A 527 10.32 -22.72 3.96
CA ASP A 527 8.88 -22.89 4.13
C ASP A 527 8.36 -23.77 2.99
N ILE A 528 7.66 -24.85 3.32
CA ILE A 528 7.14 -25.82 2.36
C ILE A 528 5.65 -26.02 2.62
N CYS A 529 4.85 -25.76 1.60
CA CYS A 529 3.40 -25.90 1.64
C CYS A 529 2.94 -26.85 0.53
N PHE A 530 2.43 -28.01 0.93
CA PHE A 530 1.84 -28.99 0.04
C PHE A 530 0.32 -28.94 0.13
N THR A 531 -0.33 -28.57 -0.97
CA THR A 531 -1.78 -28.39 -1.07
C THR A 531 -2.37 -29.37 -2.06
N ILE A 532 -3.43 -30.05 -1.64
CA ILE A 532 -4.19 -31.00 -2.46
C ILE A 532 -5.50 -30.32 -2.86
N GLU A 533 -5.64 -30.02 -4.15
CA GLU A 533 -6.88 -29.51 -4.77
C GLU A 533 -7.52 -30.63 -5.64
N PRO A 534 -8.79 -30.48 -6.05
CA PRO A 534 -9.49 -31.51 -6.84
C PRO A 534 -8.76 -31.89 -8.15
N ASP A 535 -8.23 -30.90 -8.88
CA ASP A 535 -7.64 -31.11 -10.20
C ASP A 535 -6.10 -31.03 -10.22
N ILE A 536 -5.48 -30.54 -9.14
CA ILE A 536 -4.05 -30.25 -9.08
C ILE A 536 -3.47 -30.50 -7.69
N LEU A 537 -2.24 -31.01 -7.67
CA LEU A 537 -1.35 -31.02 -6.52
C LEU A 537 -0.39 -29.84 -6.63
N ARG A 538 -0.30 -29.02 -5.58
CA ARG A 538 0.57 -27.84 -5.58
C ARG A 538 1.58 -27.94 -4.44
N MET A 539 2.86 -27.82 -4.78
CA MET A 539 3.95 -27.60 -3.81
C MET A 539 4.45 -26.17 -3.94
N ARG A 540 4.49 -25.45 -2.82
CA ARG A 540 5.10 -24.12 -2.73
C ARG A 540 6.30 -24.22 -1.80
N ILE A 541 7.46 -23.83 -2.30
CA ILE A 541 8.73 -23.83 -1.58
C ILE A 541 9.24 -22.40 -1.54
N ARG A 542 9.52 -21.89 -0.34
CA ARG A 542 9.98 -20.52 -0.13
C ARG A 542 11.23 -20.50 0.75
N ASP A 543 12.23 -19.75 0.31
CA ASP A 543 13.50 -19.58 1.00
C ASP A 543 14.04 -18.15 0.91
N ASN A 544 15.01 -17.84 1.77
CA ASN A 544 15.73 -16.57 1.83
C ASN A 544 17.15 -16.64 1.24
N GLY A 545 17.41 -17.62 0.37
CA GLY A 545 18.68 -17.82 -0.29
C GLY A 545 18.95 -16.86 -1.46
N ILE A 546 20.08 -17.11 -2.12
CA ILE A 546 20.52 -16.42 -3.35
C ILE A 546 19.45 -16.56 -4.44
N PRO A 547 19.21 -15.53 -5.29
CA PRO A 547 18.25 -15.63 -6.39
C PRO A 547 18.58 -16.80 -7.31
N PHE A 548 17.61 -17.71 -7.45
CA PHE A 548 17.74 -18.87 -8.31
C PHE A 548 16.39 -19.18 -8.95
N ASP A 549 16.30 -18.98 -10.27
CA ASP A 549 15.10 -19.28 -11.06
C ASP A 549 15.21 -20.69 -11.66
N PRO A 550 14.53 -21.71 -11.08
CA PRO A 550 14.55 -23.05 -11.62
C PRO A 550 13.98 -23.12 -13.04
N THR A 551 13.10 -22.20 -13.45
CA THR A 551 12.50 -22.21 -14.79
C THR A 551 13.49 -21.79 -15.87
N ALA A 552 14.38 -20.83 -15.57
CA ALA A 552 15.40 -20.33 -16.49
C ALA A 552 16.60 -21.28 -16.65
N TYR A 553 16.80 -22.21 -15.71
CA TYR A 553 17.94 -23.14 -15.71
C TYR A 553 17.98 -24.00 -16.98
N LYS A 554 19.14 -24.04 -17.66
CA LYS A 554 19.46 -24.97 -18.76
C LYS A 554 20.74 -25.71 -18.41
N PHE A 555 20.74 -27.02 -18.60
CA PHE A 555 21.90 -27.85 -18.38
C PHE A 555 22.94 -27.58 -19.49
N ASP A 556 24.12 -27.08 -19.13
CA ASP A 556 25.17 -26.65 -20.08
C ASP A 556 26.44 -27.50 -20.00
N GLY A 557 26.33 -28.74 -19.50
CA GLY A 557 27.38 -29.75 -19.60
C GLY A 557 28.55 -29.63 -18.62
N ASP A 558 28.87 -28.46 -18.08
CA ASP A 558 29.92 -28.30 -17.07
C ASP A 558 29.63 -27.20 -16.01
N LEU A 559 30.18 -27.41 -14.81
CA LEU A 559 30.23 -26.58 -13.59
C LEU A 559 29.06 -26.56 -12.59
N PHE A 560 27.88 -27.10 -12.88
CA PHE A 560 26.80 -27.24 -11.88
C PHE A 560 26.04 -28.57 -12.05
N ASP A 561 26.32 -29.56 -11.21
CA ASP A 561 25.63 -30.87 -11.22
C ASP A 561 24.24 -30.74 -10.58
N ILE A 562 23.35 -29.96 -11.20
CA ILE A 562 21.96 -29.76 -10.77
C ILE A 562 21.04 -30.67 -11.60
N ARG A 563 21.25 -31.99 -11.53
CA ARG A 563 20.41 -32.98 -12.23
C ARG A 563 18.97 -33.00 -11.71
N GLY A 564 18.78 -32.69 -10.43
CA GLY A 564 17.48 -32.66 -9.76
C GLY A 564 16.44 -31.76 -10.41
N ILE A 565 16.85 -30.60 -10.93
CA ILE A 565 15.90 -29.63 -11.51
C ILE A 565 15.33 -30.12 -12.83
N GLU A 566 16.09 -30.85 -13.63
CA GLU A 566 15.51 -31.47 -14.84
C GLU A 566 14.46 -32.51 -14.50
N ILE A 567 14.69 -33.28 -13.42
CA ILE A 567 13.70 -34.23 -12.90
C ILE A 567 12.44 -33.48 -12.47
N VAL A 568 12.58 -32.40 -11.70
CA VAL A 568 11.46 -31.54 -11.28
C VAL A 568 10.70 -30.98 -12.49
N LYS A 569 11.41 -30.51 -13.53
CA LYS A 569 10.80 -30.02 -14.79
C LYS A 569 10.03 -31.07 -15.55
N ARG A 570 10.48 -32.33 -15.55
CA ARG A 570 9.77 -33.45 -16.18
C ARG A 570 8.57 -33.92 -15.36
N ILE A 571 8.66 -33.83 -14.04
CA ILE A 571 7.59 -34.20 -13.13
C ILE A 571 6.46 -33.15 -13.14
N ALA A 572 6.80 -31.87 -13.16
CA ALA A 572 5.84 -30.80 -13.01
C ALA A 572 4.99 -30.59 -14.27
N SER A 573 3.69 -30.36 -14.09
CA SER A 573 2.83 -29.83 -15.15
C SER A 573 3.11 -28.34 -15.38
N THR A 574 3.32 -27.59 -14.31
CA THR A 574 3.83 -26.22 -14.39
C THR A 574 4.82 -25.97 -13.27
N ILE A 575 5.83 -25.14 -13.54
CA ILE A 575 6.71 -24.55 -12.54
C ILE A 575 6.62 -23.05 -12.72
N SER A 576 6.46 -22.32 -11.63
CA SER A 576 6.58 -20.88 -11.61
C SER A 576 7.54 -20.45 -10.52
N TYR A 577 8.33 -19.44 -10.84
CA TYR A 577 9.25 -18.81 -9.92
C TYR A 577 8.96 -17.32 -9.87
N VAL A 578 8.90 -16.79 -8.65
CA VAL A 578 8.84 -15.37 -8.38
C VAL A 578 9.80 -15.07 -7.25
N ARG A 579 10.68 -14.07 -7.45
CA ARG A 579 11.40 -13.46 -6.34
C ARG A 579 10.62 -12.24 -5.87
N ALA A 580 10.01 -12.32 -4.70
CA ALA A 580 9.27 -11.23 -4.10
C ALA A 580 9.75 -11.02 -2.66
N ILE A 581 9.90 -9.77 -2.22
CA ILE A 581 10.27 -9.44 -0.83
C ILE A 581 11.62 -10.09 -0.44
N ASP A 582 12.54 -10.20 -1.42
CA ASP A 582 13.85 -10.85 -1.20
C ASP A 582 13.72 -12.30 -0.71
N LEU A 583 12.61 -12.96 -1.07
CA LEU A 583 12.34 -14.38 -0.90
C LEU A 583 12.21 -15.02 -2.27
N ASN A 584 12.85 -16.17 -2.43
CA ASN A 584 12.58 -17.05 -3.55
C ASN A 584 11.25 -17.76 -3.25
N ASN A 585 10.34 -17.77 -4.23
CA ASN A 585 9.12 -18.55 -4.14
C ASN A 585 8.98 -19.39 -5.41
N THR A 586 9.06 -20.71 -5.24
CA THR A 586 8.89 -21.68 -6.31
C THR A 586 7.58 -22.44 -6.08
N VAL A 587 6.70 -22.41 -7.08
CA VAL A 587 5.46 -23.19 -7.09
C VAL A 587 5.53 -24.24 -8.18
N ILE A 588 5.30 -25.49 -7.79
CA ILE A 588 5.32 -26.69 -8.63
C ILE A 588 3.91 -27.26 -8.61
N GLU A 589 3.31 -27.43 -9.77
CA GLU A 589 1.97 -28.02 -9.91
C GLU A 589 2.03 -29.31 -10.72
N VAL A 590 1.28 -30.32 -10.29
CA VAL A 590 1.07 -31.57 -11.00
C VAL A 590 -0.43 -31.81 -11.16
N LYS A 591 -0.91 -31.98 -12.39
CA LYS A 591 -2.32 -32.28 -12.69
C LYS A 591 -2.73 -33.67 -12.17
N ARG A 592 -3.93 -33.75 -11.61
CA ARG A 592 -4.61 -35.01 -11.30
C ARG A 592 -5.46 -35.38 -12.51
N ASN A 593 -5.31 -36.60 -13.04
CA ASN A 593 -6.23 -37.11 -14.04
C ASN A 593 -7.43 -37.72 -13.32
N ASN A 594 -8.56 -37.02 -13.26
CA ASN A 594 -9.81 -37.61 -12.77
C ASN A 594 -10.33 -38.60 -13.83
N LYS A 595 -10.17 -39.90 -13.56
CA LYS A 595 -10.80 -40.97 -14.33
C LYS A 595 -12.27 -41.15 -13.90
N GLU A 596 -13.13 -40.15 -14.10
CA GLU A 596 -14.58 -40.33 -13.84
C GLU A 596 -15.54 -39.77 -14.90
N GLU A 597 -15.07 -39.27 -16.07
CA GLU A 597 -15.99 -38.75 -17.11
C GLU A 597 -15.94 -39.43 -18.50
N ASP A 598 -15.31 -40.60 -18.66
CA ASP A 598 -15.17 -41.23 -20.00
C ASP A 598 -15.81 -42.63 -20.14
N ASN A 599 -16.82 -42.95 -19.32
CA ASN A 599 -17.62 -44.17 -19.48
C ASN A 599 -19.11 -43.83 -19.45
N GLY A 600 -19.65 -43.32 -20.55
CA GLY A 600 -21.08 -43.05 -20.65
C GLY A 600 -21.57 -42.67 -22.04
N GLY A 601 -21.77 -43.67 -22.91
CA GLY A 601 -22.76 -43.57 -23.97
C GLY A 601 -22.22 -43.53 -25.39
N ASN A 602 -21.68 -44.66 -25.87
CA ASN A 602 -21.68 -44.97 -27.29
C ASN A 602 -22.39 -46.32 -27.46
N ASP A 603 -23.71 -46.29 -27.31
CA ASP A 603 -24.61 -47.38 -27.70
C ASP A 603 -26.01 -46.79 -27.94
N ASN A 604 -26.33 -46.57 -29.22
CA ASN A 604 -27.65 -46.87 -29.80
C ASN A 604 -27.60 -46.66 -31.32
N GLU A 605 -27.13 -47.69 -32.01
CA GLU A 605 -27.68 -48.08 -33.30
C GLU A 605 -28.87 -49.02 -33.06
N ARG A 606 -30.01 -48.67 -33.68
CA ARG A 606 -31.26 -49.43 -33.96
C ARG A 606 -32.53 -48.95 -33.26
#